data_AF-A0A2D2Q2Y9-F1
#
_entry.id   AF-A0A2D2Q2Y9-F1
#
_cell.length_a   1.000
_cell.length_b   1.000
_cell.length_c   1.000
_cell.angle_alpha   90.00
_cell.angle_beta   90.00
_cell.angle_gamma   90.00
#
_symmetry.space_group_name_H-M   'P 1'
#
loop_
_entity.id
_entity.type
_entity.pdbx_description
1 polymer ?
#
loop_
_entity_poly.entity_id
_entity_poly.type
_entity_poly.pdbx_seq_one_letter_code
_entity_poly.pdbx_strand_id
1 'polypeptide(L)'
;MTPNPLLQFYHWLYRAPQSFLALARFNGTREQYTALLAGLLWFWAQFLYLHYWAQQPWPWLESLVEAAAVVVIGGVPVLWWATPKGDRWRSLTAMASRWQWQFVLGLSLYVAVAYHLPHASLFPWRRVLSHLIVADPWWLNFIFFLVGSVAALRVPFLLRDRTLSGLERWGWVSTAAVYLLLSHSSLISPAFATYRTEGFIITPLYLLLCAWCDWQHGRSPTSPRPVGLQGKDALLAAVCIFTLYWFSTPHFRFGSFIALQLFILAVIFGSGLGRQHFGYSFEPRWGDARLLGIMVIVALATLVPLGSLLGFLPLEEFNLAPPFSKLLVYIVLFSMRVGIFEEVLFRSGLMILIRDTLQQRGGDRHDPFWIAWGAILICALLFGVAHMGNTPGSGVELPVVAYRLIYIALATLASLFYCLMFACTQRLWGGVVLHGLVDALAVVSFGATLTAPF
;
A
#
# COMPACT_ATOMS: atom_id res chain seq x y z
N MET A 1 39.77 -2.80 -27.43
CA MET A 1 38.89 -3.99 -27.32
C MET A 1 37.62 -3.57 -26.61
N THR A 2 36.46 -3.68 -27.25
CA THR A 2 35.16 -3.43 -26.61
C THR A 2 34.87 -4.58 -25.64
N PRO A 3 34.50 -4.32 -24.37
CA PRO A 3 34.26 -5.40 -23.41
C PRO A 3 33.04 -6.22 -23.83
N ASN A 4 33.08 -7.56 -23.64
CA ASN A 4 32.01 -8.47 -24.00
C ASN A 4 30.68 -8.05 -23.31
N PRO A 5 29.59 -7.79 -24.06
CA PRO A 5 28.33 -7.30 -23.51
C PRO A 5 27.68 -8.27 -22.50
N LEU A 6 27.85 -9.58 -22.67
CA LEU A 6 27.34 -10.59 -21.71
C LEU A 6 28.08 -10.52 -20.38
N LEU A 7 29.40 -10.31 -20.42
CA LEU A 7 30.21 -10.16 -19.22
C LEU A 7 29.87 -8.85 -18.49
N GLN A 8 29.61 -7.77 -19.24
CA GLN A 8 29.14 -6.51 -18.66
C GLN A 8 27.77 -6.66 -17.98
N PHE A 9 26.84 -7.38 -18.62
CA PHE A 9 25.52 -7.66 -18.06
C PHE A 9 25.61 -8.52 -16.80
N TYR A 10 26.40 -9.58 -16.81
CA TYR A 10 26.65 -10.42 -15.64
C TYR A 10 27.23 -9.61 -14.48
N HIS A 11 28.27 -8.80 -14.73
CA HIS A 11 28.85 -7.94 -13.71
C HIS A 11 27.86 -6.92 -13.16
N TRP A 12 26.99 -6.38 -14.02
CA TRP A 12 25.94 -5.48 -13.59
C TRP A 12 24.91 -6.20 -12.70
N LEU A 13 24.41 -7.38 -13.09
CA LEU A 13 23.49 -8.18 -12.27
C LEU A 13 24.10 -8.61 -10.93
N TYR A 14 25.40 -8.85 -10.90
CA TYR A 14 26.10 -9.19 -9.67
C TYR A 14 26.20 -7.99 -8.73
N ARG A 15 26.60 -6.81 -9.22
CA ARG A 15 26.95 -5.64 -8.37
C ARG A 15 25.81 -4.67 -8.13
N ALA A 16 25.00 -4.34 -9.14
CA ALA A 16 24.02 -3.26 -9.04
C ALA A 16 22.98 -3.48 -7.92
N PRO A 17 22.42 -4.70 -7.72
CA PRO A 17 21.45 -4.95 -6.66
C PRO A 17 22.04 -4.82 -5.25
N GLN A 18 23.36 -4.94 -5.10
CA GLN A 18 24.03 -4.83 -3.80
C GLN A 18 23.97 -3.40 -3.24
N SER A 19 23.68 -2.39 -4.08
CA SER A 19 23.46 -1.02 -3.61
C SER A 19 22.37 -0.94 -2.53
N PHE A 20 21.38 -1.84 -2.58
CA PHE A 20 20.36 -2.06 -1.56
C PHE A 20 20.87 -2.26 -0.11
N LEU A 21 22.10 -2.74 0.04
CA LEU A 21 22.70 -2.99 1.34
C LEU A 21 23.33 -1.73 1.96
N ALA A 22 23.52 -0.67 1.18
CA ALA A 22 24.03 0.61 1.67
C ALA A 22 22.92 1.46 2.29
N LEU A 23 23.29 2.44 3.12
CA LEU A 23 22.33 3.46 3.59
C LEU A 23 22.04 4.47 2.48
N ALA A 24 20.75 4.63 2.16
CA ALA A 24 20.32 5.55 1.13
C ALA A 24 20.51 7.02 1.56
N ARG A 25 20.92 7.88 0.62
CA ARG A 25 21.05 9.34 0.82
C ARG A 25 19.94 10.08 0.08
N PHE A 26 19.19 10.90 0.82
CA PHE A 26 18.00 11.58 0.32
C PHE A 26 18.11 13.10 0.43
N ASN A 27 17.58 13.81 -0.57
CA ASN A 27 17.46 15.27 -0.58
C ASN A 27 16.01 15.70 -0.34
N GLY A 28 15.76 16.33 0.80
CA GLY A 28 14.41 16.60 1.26
C GLY A 28 13.56 17.58 0.47
N THR A 29 14.19 18.62 -0.08
CA THR A 29 13.45 19.71 -0.72
C THR A 29 12.86 19.25 -2.04
N ARG A 30 13.61 18.45 -2.81
CA ARG A 30 13.14 17.89 -4.09
C ARG A 30 12.02 16.87 -3.90
N GLU A 31 12.10 16.04 -2.87
CA GLU A 31 11.06 15.07 -2.54
C GLU A 31 9.72 15.73 -2.25
N GLN A 32 9.72 16.88 -1.56
CA GLN A 32 8.49 17.62 -1.28
C GLN A 32 7.83 18.13 -2.56
N TYR A 33 8.60 18.68 -3.50
CA TYR A 33 8.05 19.13 -4.79
C TYR A 33 7.50 17.97 -5.60
N THR A 34 8.21 16.82 -5.63
CA THR A 34 7.71 15.64 -6.33
C THR A 34 6.43 15.09 -5.68
N ALA A 35 6.36 15.04 -4.35
CA ALA A 35 5.17 14.64 -3.62
C ALA A 35 3.95 15.53 -3.95
N LEU A 36 4.14 16.84 -4.02
CA LEU A 36 3.07 17.78 -4.42
C LEU A 36 2.62 17.55 -5.87
N LEU A 37 3.57 17.40 -6.80
CA LEU A 37 3.26 17.13 -8.20
C LEU A 37 2.54 15.80 -8.38
N ALA A 38 2.99 14.75 -7.69
CA ALA A 38 2.34 13.44 -7.65
C ALA A 38 0.90 13.53 -7.15
N GLY A 39 0.66 14.28 -6.07
CA GLY A 39 -0.70 14.53 -5.56
C GLY A 39 -1.60 15.23 -6.58
N LEU A 40 -1.08 16.26 -7.28
CA LEU A 40 -1.82 16.97 -8.32
C LEU A 40 -2.13 16.08 -9.53
N LEU A 41 -1.15 15.30 -10.00
CA LEU A 41 -1.33 14.36 -11.10
C LEU A 41 -2.37 13.30 -10.74
N TRP A 42 -2.33 12.77 -9.52
CA TRP A 42 -3.30 11.81 -9.05
C TRP A 42 -4.71 12.40 -8.97
N PHE A 43 -4.85 13.61 -8.43
CA PHE A 43 -6.14 14.31 -8.37
C PHE A 43 -6.74 14.42 -9.77
N TRP A 44 -5.96 14.90 -10.74
CA TRP A 44 -6.41 15.03 -12.11
C TRP A 44 -6.75 13.69 -12.76
N ALA A 45 -5.93 12.65 -12.54
CA ALA A 45 -6.21 11.33 -13.07
C ALA A 45 -7.51 10.73 -12.49
N GLN A 46 -7.74 10.87 -11.18
CA GLN A 46 -8.97 10.40 -10.53
C GLN A 46 -10.19 11.16 -11.03
N PHE A 47 -10.08 12.48 -11.13
CA PHE A 47 -11.15 13.33 -11.66
C PHE A 47 -11.50 12.96 -13.11
N LEU A 48 -10.48 12.91 -13.99
CA LEU A 48 -10.68 12.59 -15.40
C LEU A 48 -11.23 11.18 -15.59
N TYR A 49 -10.79 10.22 -14.78
CA TYR A 49 -11.35 8.88 -14.81
C TYR A 49 -12.83 8.89 -14.43
N LEU A 50 -13.18 9.42 -13.26
CA LEU A 50 -14.56 9.46 -12.78
C LEU A 50 -15.50 10.16 -13.76
N HIS A 51 -15.04 11.25 -14.36
CA HIS A 51 -15.89 12.10 -15.20
C HIS A 51 -15.95 11.68 -16.67
N TYR A 52 -14.92 11.02 -17.21
CA TYR A 52 -14.86 10.68 -18.64
C TYR A 52 -14.70 9.18 -18.94
N TRP A 53 -14.01 8.43 -18.09
CA TRP A 53 -13.56 7.06 -18.43
C TRP A 53 -14.20 5.96 -17.59
N ALA A 54 -14.88 6.30 -16.51
CA ALA A 54 -15.68 5.36 -15.73
C ALA A 54 -16.80 4.79 -16.60
N GLN A 55 -17.18 3.52 -16.38
CA GLN A 55 -18.29 2.88 -17.10
C GLN A 55 -19.60 3.66 -16.96
N GLN A 56 -19.79 4.29 -15.79
CA GLN A 56 -20.85 5.25 -15.54
C GLN A 56 -20.19 6.56 -15.11
N PRO A 57 -20.01 7.51 -16.03
CA PRO A 57 -19.39 8.80 -15.71
C PRO A 57 -20.15 9.56 -14.64
N TRP A 58 -19.42 10.13 -13.69
CA TRP A 58 -19.99 10.91 -12.60
C TRP A 58 -20.19 12.36 -13.02
N PRO A 59 -21.18 13.08 -12.45
CA PRO A 59 -21.27 14.51 -12.64
C PRO A 59 -20.03 15.22 -12.07
N TRP A 60 -19.79 16.43 -12.56
CA TRP A 60 -18.56 17.16 -12.33
C TRP A 60 -18.28 17.41 -10.84
N LEU A 61 -19.30 17.80 -10.07
CA LEU A 61 -19.14 18.14 -8.65
C LEU A 61 -18.84 16.92 -7.78
N GLU A 62 -19.53 15.81 -8.01
CA GLU A 62 -19.29 14.54 -7.32
C GLU A 62 -17.91 13.97 -7.66
N SER A 63 -17.50 14.07 -8.93
CA SER A 63 -16.15 13.69 -9.38
C SER A 63 -15.07 14.52 -8.67
N LEU A 64 -15.29 15.83 -8.56
CA LEU A 64 -14.39 16.75 -7.87
C LEU A 64 -14.26 16.41 -6.38
N VAL A 65 -15.39 16.23 -5.69
CA VAL A 65 -15.41 15.93 -4.26
C VAL A 65 -14.74 14.58 -3.98
N GLU A 66 -14.99 13.56 -4.78
CA GLU A 66 -14.35 12.24 -4.63
C GLU A 66 -12.84 12.32 -4.89
N ALA A 67 -12.42 12.94 -5.99
CA ALA A 67 -11.00 13.08 -6.33
C ALA A 67 -10.24 13.88 -5.25
N ALA A 68 -10.84 14.97 -4.75
CA ALA A 68 -10.26 15.76 -3.67
C ALA A 68 -10.15 14.94 -2.38
N ALA A 69 -11.20 14.20 -1.98
CA ALA A 69 -11.17 13.37 -0.79
C ALA A 69 -10.10 12.28 -0.85
N VAL A 70 -10.01 11.57 -1.98
CA VAL A 70 -9.00 10.52 -2.20
C VAL A 70 -7.59 11.07 -2.04
N VAL A 71 -7.29 12.23 -2.63
CA VAL A 71 -5.95 12.82 -2.59
C VAL A 71 -5.67 13.50 -1.25
N VAL A 72 -6.59 14.29 -0.69
CA VAL A 72 -6.34 15.05 0.55
C VAL A 72 -6.30 14.14 1.77
N ILE A 73 -7.24 13.19 1.89
CA ILE A 73 -7.35 12.29 3.05
C ILE A 73 -6.40 11.09 2.89
N GLY A 74 -6.33 10.54 1.67
CA GLY A 74 -5.55 9.34 1.38
C GLY A 74 -4.11 9.61 0.95
N GLY A 75 -3.92 10.50 -0.03
CA GLY A 75 -2.67 10.58 -0.79
C GLY A 75 -1.61 11.54 -0.27
N VAL A 76 -1.98 12.82 -0.08
CA VAL A 76 -1.08 13.89 0.35
C VAL A 76 -0.32 13.52 1.62
N PRO A 77 -0.93 12.90 2.65
CA PRO A 77 -0.18 12.48 3.83
C PRO A 77 0.93 11.47 3.49
N VAL A 78 0.63 10.42 2.70
CA VAL A 78 1.60 9.40 2.26
C VAL A 78 2.79 10.06 1.57
N LEU A 79 2.51 10.95 0.61
CA LEU A 79 3.52 11.64 -0.17
C LEU A 79 4.29 12.66 0.68
N TRP A 80 3.66 13.27 1.68
CA TRP A 80 4.27 14.29 2.51
C TRP A 80 5.24 13.75 3.56
N TRP A 81 5.03 12.53 4.09
CA TRP A 81 6.00 11.93 5.01
C TRP A 81 7.34 11.57 4.35
N ALA A 82 7.44 11.73 3.04
CA ALA A 82 8.69 11.74 2.30
C ALA A 82 9.58 12.96 2.54
N THR A 83 9.32 13.82 3.53
CA THR A 83 10.19 14.95 3.87
C THR A 83 11.18 14.57 4.99
N PRO A 84 12.43 15.08 4.97
CA PRO A 84 13.41 14.72 5.99
C PRO A 84 12.99 15.21 7.37
N LYS A 85 13.60 14.59 8.38
CA LYS A 85 13.57 15.05 9.77
C LYS A 85 14.20 16.45 9.89
N GLY A 86 13.45 17.50 9.62
CA GLY A 86 13.63 18.79 10.28
C GLY A 86 13.08 18.76 11.70
N ASP A 87 13.10 19.90 12.40
CA ASP A 87 12.53 20.06 13.75
C ASP A 87 11.04 19.71 13.89
N ARG A 88 10.32 19.55 12.76
CA ARG A 88 8.89 19.18 12.71
C ARG A 88 8.58 17.75 13.19
N TRP A 89 9.59 16.90 13.42
CA TRP A 89 9.43 15.44 13.64
C TRP A 89 9.93 14.94 15.01
N ARG A 90 9.98 15.80 16.04
CA ARG A 90 10.58 15.45 17.35
C ARG A 90 9.82 14.39 18.15
N SER A 91 8.53 14.16 17.89
CA SER A 91 7.72 13.17 18.60
C SER A 91 6.76 12.40 17.67
N LEU A 92 6.87 11.06 17.69
CA LEU A 92 5.96 10.14 17.00
C LEU A 92 4.51 10.33 17.47
N THR A 93 4.31 10.54 18.77
CA THR A 93 2.98 10.71 19.38
C THR A 93 2.30 12.00 18.94
N ALA A 94 3.05 13.10 18.81
CA ALA A 94 2.53 14.37 18.30
C ALA A 94 2.17 14.26 16.81
N MET A 95 3.00 13.58 16.02
CA MET A 95 2.71 13.32 14.60
C MET A 95 1.46 12.46 14.43
N ALA A 96 1.37 11.36 15.17
CA ALA A 96 0.20 10.47 15.16
C ALA A 96 -1.08 11.21 15.55
N SER A 97 -1.03 12.03 16.61
CA SER A 97 -2.19 12.81 17.06
C SER A 97 -2.65 13.82 16.02
N ARG A 98 -1.73 14.61 15.43
CA ARG A 98 -2.08 15.58 14.39
C ARG A 98 -2.73 14.91 13.19
N TRP A 99 -2.13 13.81 12.73
CA TRP A 99 -2.64 13.04 11.61
C TRP A 99 -4.04 12.46 11.89
N GLN A 100 -4.24 11.84 13.06
CA GLN A 100 -5.54 11.29 13.47
C GLN A 100 -6.64 12.36 13.46
N TRP A 101 -6.36 13.55 14.01
CA TRP A 101 -7.34 14.64 14.03
C TRP A 101 -7.61 15.21 12.63
N GLN A 102 -6.58 15.36 11.80
CA GLN A 102 -6.75 15.76 10.40
C GLN A 102 -7.60 14.75 9.62
N PHE A 103 -7.38 13.46 9.85
CA PHE A 103 -8.18 12.39 9.27
C PHE A 103 -9.64 12.48 9.69
N VAL A 104 -9.92 12.57 10.99
CA VAL A 104 -11.30 12.66 11.52
C VAL A 104 -12.02 13.89 10.97
N LEU A 105 -11.35 15.04 10.96
CA LEU A 105 -11.91 16.27 10.42
C LEU A 105 -12.20 16.15 8.92
N GLY A 106 -11.23 15.66 8.14
CA GLY A 106 -11.37 15.47 6.70
C GLY A 106 -12.48 14.48 6.34
N LEU A 107 -12.55 13.36 7.06
CA LEU A 107 -13.60 12.36 6.91
C LEU A 107 -14.98 12.95 7.23
N SER A 108 -15.09 13.68 8.34
CA SER A 108 -16.36 14.31 8.76
C SER A 108 -16.84 15.33 7.73
N LEU A 109 -15.92 16.16 7.22
CA LEU A 109 -16.24 17.14 6.18
C LEU A 109 -16.65 16.46 4.87
N TYR A 110 -15.91 15.43 4.44
CA TYR A 110 -16.23 14.67 3.25
C TYR A 110 -17.61 14.03 3.34
N VAL A 111 -17.92 13.38 4.48
CA VAL A 111 -19.23 12.78 4.72
C VAL A 111 -20.31 13.86 4.68
N ALA A 112 -20.15 14.96 5.40
CA ALA A 112 -21.12 16.06 5.43
C ALA A 112 -21.39 16.64 4.03
N VAL A 113 -20.34 16.98 3.28
CA VAL A 113 -20.46 17.52 1.91
C VAL A 113 -21.15 16.51 1.00
N ALA A 114 -20.70 15.25 0.99
CA ALA A 114 -21.25 14.22 0.10
C ALA A 114 -22.74 13.96 0.36
N TYR A 115 -23.22 14.06 1.60
CA TYR A 115 -24.66 13.91 1.91
C TYR A 115 -25.53 15.02 1.34
N HIS A 116 -24.99 16.21 1.12
CA HIS A 116 -25.72 17.36 0.58
C HIS A 116 -25.64 17.46 -0.96
N LEU A 117 -24.95 16.54 -1.63
CA LEU A 117 -24.85 16.54 -3.09
C LEU A 117 -26.07 15.87 -3.76
N PRO A 118 -26.48 16.32 -4.97
CA PRO A 118 -27.66 15.78 -5.66
C PRO A 118 -27.56 14.29 -5.97
N HIS A 119 -26.38 13.80 -6.40
CA HIS A 119 -26.17 12.40 -6.78
C HIS A 119 -25.41 11.62 -5.71
N ALA A 120 -25.76 11.87 -4.45
CA ALA A 120 -25.03 11.28 -3.33
C ALA A 120 -25.07 9.73 -3.31
N SER A 121 -25.96 9.07 -4.07
CA SER A 121 -25.96 7.60 -4.25
C SER A 121 -24.73 7.05 -5.00
N LEU A 122 -23.98 7.89 -5.72
CA LEU A 122 -22.75 7.49 -6.41
C LEU A 122 -21.62 7.13 -5.44
N PHE A 123 -21.61 7.70 -4.24
CA PHE A 123 -20.62 7.41 -3.21
C PHE A 123 -20.83 5.99 -2.65
N PRO A 124 -19.93 5.03 -2.90
CA PRO A 124 -20.16 3.62 -2.57
C PRO A 124 -20.38 3.38 -1.08
N TRP A 125 -19.63 4.11 -0.25
CA TRP A 125 -19.73 4.06 1.21
C TRP A 125 -21.07 4.58 1.73
N ARG A 126 -21.78 5.44 0.99
CA ARG A 126 -23.04 6.04 1.48
C ARG A 126 -24.10 4.99 1.69
N ARG A 127 -24.20 3.99 0.80
CA ARG A 127 -25.15 2.88 0.98
C ARG A 127 -24.86 2.10 2.28
N VAL A 128 -23.58 1.86 2.57
CA VAL A 128 -23.15 1.12 3.76
C VAL A 128 -23.33 1.97 5.03
N LEU A 129 -22.91 3.23 4.99
CA LEU A 129 -22.88 4.10 6.16
C LEU A 129 -24.20 4.83 6.43
N SER A 130 -25.11 4.98 5.46
CA SER A 130 -26.44 5.53 5.75
C SER A 130 -27.22 4.63 6.72
N HIS A 131 -27.07 3.30 6.61
CA HIS A 131 -27.68 2.38 7.56
C HIS A 131 -26.95 2.29 8.91
N LEU A 132 -25.66 2.63 8.99
CA LEU A 132 -24.91 2.72 10.24
C LEU A 132 -25.17 4.06 10.95
N ILE A 133 -24.98 5.17 10.23
CA ILE A 133 -24.89 6.54 10.76
C ILE A 133 -26.26 7.19 10.82
N VAL A 134 -27.17 6.94 9.86
CA VAL A 134 -28.45 7.66 9.76
C VAL A 134 -29.60 6.93 10.47
N ALA A 135 -29.36 5.71 10.98
CA ALA A 135 -30.30 5.04 11.87
C ALA A 135 -30.51 5.87 13.15
N ASP A 136 -31.76 6.03 13.59
CA ASP A 136 -32.11 6.82 14.76
C ASP A 136 -31.61 6.13 16.06
N PRO A 137 -30.86 6.83 16.95
CA PRO A 137 -30.36 8.20 16.85
C PRO A 137 -29.08 8.35 16.03
N TRP A 138 -29.18 9.10 14.92
CA TRP A 138 -28.12 9.21 13.92
C TRP A 138 -26.84 9.86 14.45
N TRP A 139 -26.99 10.87 15.30
CA TRP A 139 -25.87 11.60 15.88
C TRP A 139 -25.03 10.72 16.81
N LEU A 140 -25.67 9.81 17.54
CA LEU A 140 -24.99 8.90 18.45
C LEU A 140 -24.20 7.84 17.66
N ASN A 141 -24.81 7.29 16.61
CA ASN A 141 -24.16 6.34 15.72
C ASN A 141 -22.97 6.96 14.97
N PHE A 142 -23.09 8.23 14.56
CA PHE A 142 -21.99 8.98 13.99
C PHE A 142 -20.82 9.13 14.98
N ILE A 143 -21.12 9.50 16.22
CA ILE A 143 -20.10 9.63 17.28
C ILE A 143 -19.42 8.28 17.53
N PHE A 144 -20.16 7.18 17.64
CA PHE A 144 -19.57 5.85 17.82
C PHE A 144 -18.69 5.43 16.64
N PHE A 145 -19.09 5.73 15.41
CA PHE A 145 -18.27 5.49 14.23
C PHE A 145 -16.94 6.25 14.28
N LEU A 146 -16.97 7.54 14.66
CA LEU A 146 -15.76 8.36 14.77
C LEU A 146 -14.87 7.89 15.92
N VAL A 147 -15.43 7.59 17.09
CA VAL A 147 -14.69 7.09 18.26
C VAL A 147 -14.05 5.74 17.95
N GLY A 148 -14.78 4.81 17.35
CA GLY A 148 -14.26 3.50 16.92
C GLY A 148 -13.13 3.65 15.90
N SER A 149 -13.27 4.56 14.94
CA SER A 149 -12.21 4.88 13.97
C SER A 149 -10.95 5.44 14.64
N VAL A 150 -11.10 6.40 15.55
CA VAL A 150 -9.96 6.96 16.32
C VAL A 150 -9.29 5.87 17.15
N ALA A 151 -10.06 5.00 17.81
CA ALA A 151 -9.53 3.91 18.60
C ALA A 151 -8.67 2.97 17.75
N ALA A 152 -9.21 2.51 16.61
CA ALA A 152 -8.49 1.65 15.68
C ALA A 152 -7.19 2.30 15.16
N LEU A 153 -7.23 3.59 14.81
CA LEU A 153 -6.04 4.34 14.38
C LEU A 153 -5.01 4.53 15.49
N ARG A 154 -5.43 4.55 16.75
CA ARG A 154 -4.56 4.86 17.90
C ARG A 154 -3.77 3.63 18.37
N VAL A 155 -4.34 2.44 18.26
CA VAL A 155 -3.74 1.19 18.77
C VAL A 155 -2.29 0.97 18.28
N PRO A 156 -1.95 1.06 16.98
CA PRO A 156 -0.56 0.82 16.53
C PRO A 156 0.47 1.73 17.20
N PHE A 157 0.09 2.97 17.53
CA PHE A 157 0.97 3.92 18.21
C PHE A 157 1.12 3.61 19.71
N LEU A 158 0.04 3.19 20.37
CA LEU A 158 0.06 2.81 21.78
C LEU A 158 0.88 1.54 22.02
N LEU A 159 0.87 0.61 21.07
CA LEU A 159 1.74 -0.58 21.07
C LEU A 159 3.22 -0.23 20.87
N ARG A 160 3.51 0.98 20.36
CA ARG A 160 4.86 1.52 20.21
C ARG A 160 5.31 2.32 21.43
N ASP A 161 4.40 3.02 22.08
CA ASP A 161 4.72 3.92 23.17
C ASP A 161 5.02 3.17 24.48
N ARG A 162 6.24 3.38 24.98
CA ARG A 162 6.78 2.77 26.21
C ARG A 162 6.32 3.46 27.49
N THR A 163 5.80 4.68 27.37
CA THR A 163 5.53 5.54 28.53
C THR A 163 4.10 5.41 29.05
N LEU A 164 3.20 4.81 28.26
CA LEU A 164 1.81 4.58 28.64
C LEU A 164 1.63 3.40 29.58
N SER A 165 0.64 3.52 30.46
CA SER A 165 0.25 2.42 31.35
C SER A 165 -0.40 1.26 30.56
N GLY A 166 -0.27 0.04 31.09
CA GLY A 166 -0.90 -1.13 30.48
C GLY A 166 -2.43 -1.01 30.42
N LEU A 167 -3.06 -0.42 31.45
CA LEU A 167 -4.51 -0.24 31.52
C LEU A 167 -5.03 0.68 30.40
N GLU A 168 -4.38 1.82 30.18
CA GLU A 168 -4.77 2.74 29.10
C GLU A 168 -4.64 2.07 27.73
N ARG A 169 -3.51 1.38 27.48
CA ARG A 169 -3.27 0.65 26.22
C ARG A 169 -4.36 -0.39 25.96
N TRP A 170 -4.67 -1.21 26.96
CA TRP A 170 -5.67 -2.27 26.83
C TRP A 170 -7.10 -1.72 26.75
N GLY A 171 -7.41 -0.60 27.39
CA GLY A 171 -8.70 0.09 27.20
C GLY A 171 -8.97 0.47 25.73
N TRP A 172 -7.96 1.00 25.04
CA TRP A 172 -8.06 1.31 23.60
C TRP A 172 -8.16 0.06 22.73
N VAL A 173 -7.34 -0.97 23.00
CA VAL A 173 -7.36 -2.25 22.26
C VAL A 173 -8.72 -2.93 22.41
N SER A 174 -9.25 -3.02 23.63
CA SER A 174 -10.57 -3.59 23.91
C SER A 174 -11.69 -2.81 23.24
N THR A 175 -11.61 -1.48 23.22
CA THR A 175 -12.61 -0.63 22.53
C THR A 175 -12.61 -0.91 21.03
N ALA A 176 -11.43 -0.96 20.40
CA ALA A 176 -11.30 -1.31 18.98
C ALA A 176 -11.80 -2.73 18.69
N ALA A 177 -11.49 -3.70 19.57
CA ALA A 177 -11.93 -5.09 19.41
C ALA A 177 -13.45 -5.26 19.58
N VAL A 178 -14.06 -4.61 20.57
CA VAL A 178 -15.52 -4.61 20.75
C VAL A 178 -16.19 -4.03 19.50
N TYR A 179 -15.64 -2.94 18.96
CA TYR A 179 -16.16 -2.34 17.74
C TYR A 179 -16.01 -3.26 16.51
N LEU A 180 -14.86 -3.93 16.33
CA LEU A 180 -14.64 -4.94 15.29
C LEU A 180 -15.65 -6.10 15.42
N LEU A 181 -15.84 -6.62 16.63
CA LEU A 181 -16.77 -7.69 16.91
C LEU A 181 -18.19 -7.28 16.53
N LEU A 182 -18.64 -6.15 17.06
CA LEU A 182 -20.02 -5.71 16.93
C LEU A 182 -20.38 -5.30 15.49
N SER A 183 -19.44 -4.70 14.77
CA SER A 183 -19.62 -4.38 13.35
C SER A 183 -19.73 -5.66 12.53
N HIS A 184 -18.80 -6.61 12.66
CA HIS A 184 -18.77 -7.79 11.79
C HIS A 184 -19.70 -8.94 12.22
N SER A 185 -20.28 -8.88 13.43
CA SER A 185 -21.30 -9.83 13.89
C SER A 185 -22.73 -9.39 13.57
N SER A 186 -22.93 -8.26 12.89
CA SER A 186 -24.24 -7.63 12.64
C SER A 186 -25.03 -7.27 13.91
N LEU A 187 -24.38 -7.27 15.08
CA LEU A 187 -24.99 -6.92 16.37
C LEU A 187 -25.16 -5.40 16.54
N ILE A 188 -24.36 -4.58 15.84
CA ILE A 188 -24.60 -3.13 15.71
C ILE A 188 -25.65 -2.84 14.63
N SER A 189 -25.60 -3.53 13.49
CA SER A 189 -26.55 -3.31 12.41
C SER A 189 -26.60 -4.51 11.45
N PRO A 190 -27.79 -4.91 10.96
CA PRO A 190 -27.94 -5.91 9.92
C PRO A 190 -27.28 -5.51 8.59
N ALA A 191 -26.88 -4.24 8.40
CA ALA A 191 -26.18 -3.79 7.19
C ALA A 191 -24.73 -4.33 7.07
N PHE A 192 -24.12 -4.77 8.17
CA PHE A 192 -22.82 -5.46 8.15
C PHE A 192 -22.97 -6.99 7.96
N ALA A 193 -24.21 -7.48 7.79
CA ALA A 193 -24.51 -8.91 7.78
C ALA A 193 -23.96 -9.69 6.58
N THR A 194 -23.46 -9.03 5.54
CA THR A 194 -22.89 -9.72 4.36
C THR A 194 -21.61 -10.51 4.70
N TYR A 195 -20.96 -10.24 5.84
CA TYR A 195 -19.71 -10.87 6.29
C TYR A 195 -19.81 -11.51 7.70
N ARG A 196 -21.01 -12.02 8.08
CA ARG A 196 -21.36 -12.52 9.43
C ARG A 196 -20.34 -13.44 10.11
N THR A 197 -19.53 -14.18 9.36
CA THR A 197 -18.58 -15.17 9.90
C THR A 197 -17.20 -14.61 10.17
N GLU A 198 -16.84 -13.47 9.59
CA GLU A 198 -15.47 -12.98 9.65
C GLU A 198 -15.18 -12.31 11.00
N GLY A 199 -16.13 -11.58 11.59
CA GLY A 199 -15.94 -10.86 12.86
C GLY A 199 -15.55 -11.71 14.06
N PHE A 200 -16.12 -12.90 14.18
CA PHE A 200 -15.82 -13.88 15.23
C PHE A 200 -14.44 -14.51 15.08
N ILE A 201 -13.83 -14.43 13.90
CA ILE A 201 -12.47 -14.93 13.62
C ILE A 201 -11.47 -13.77 13.68
N ILE A 202 -11.84 -12.65 13.07
CA ILE A 202 -11.08 -11.41 12.97
C ILE A 202 -10.81 -10.82 14.35
N THR A 203 -11.83 -10.67 15.20
CA THR A 203 -11.62 -10.03 16.50
C THR A 203 -10.63 -10.78 17.40
N PRO A 204 -10.73 -12.11 17.58
CA PRO A 204 -9.71 -12.86 18.30
C PRO A 204 -8.31 -12.75 17.69
N LEU A 205 -8.18 -12.82 16.36
CA LEU A 205 -6.88 -12.65 15.68
C LEU A 205 -6.27 -11.28 15.96
N TYR A 206 -7.07 -10.21 15.90
CA TYR A 206 -6.63 -8.86 16.23
C TYR A 206 -6.13 -8.75 17.67
N LEU A 207 -6.91 -9.27 18.63
CA LEU A 207 -6.54 -9.28 20.03
C LEU A 207 -5.27 -10.09 20.28
N LEU A 208 -5.12 -11.25 19.63
CA LEU A 208 -3.91 -12.08 19.72
C LEU A 208 -2.68 -11.36 19.17
N LEU A 209 -2.80 -10.68 18.02
CA LEU A 209 -1.71 -9.89 17.46
C LEU A 209 -1.31 -8.73 18.39
N CYS A 210 -2.29 -8.03 18.97
CA CYS A 210 -2.03 -6.96 19.94
C CYS A 210 -1.38 -7.49 21.23
N ALA A 211 -1.90 -8.59 21.79
CA ALA A 211 -1.33 -9.25 22.98
C ALA A 211 0.12 -9.68 22.74
N TRP A 212 0.38 -10.27 21.58
CA TRP A 212 1.72 -10.71 21.21
C TRP A 212 2.67 -9.53 21.05
N CYS A 213 2.22 -8.46 20.38
CA CYS A 213 3.01 -7.24 20.23
C CYS A 213 3.38 -6.65 21.59
N ASP A 214 2.41 -6.55 22.51
CA ASP A 214 2.59 -6.06 23.88
C ASP A 214 3.59 -6.92 24.68
N TRP A 215 3.44 -8.24 24.60
CA TRP A 215 4.35 -9.19 25.23
C TRP A 215 5.80 -9.08 24.72
N GLN A 216 5.99 -8.96 23.40
CA GLN A 216 7.30 -8.71 22.80
C GLN A 216 7.87 -7.36 23.23
N HIS A 217 7.01 -6.36 23.42
CA HIS A 217 7.39 -5.04 23.89
C HIS A 217 7.96 -5.09 25.31
N GLY A 218 7.30 -5.82 26.22
CA GLY A 218 7.73 -6.01 27.61
C GLY A 218 9.03 -6.83 27.76
N ARG A 219 9.33 -7.71 26.80
CA ARG A 219 10.56 -8.54 26.77
C ARG A 219 11.81 -7.84 26.24
N SER A 220 11.72 -6.61 25.77
CA SER A 220 12.87 -5.84 25.28
C SER A 220 13.31 -4.74 26.25
N PRO A 221 13.75 -5.06 27.49
CA PRO A 221 14.37 -4.08 28.36
C PRO A 221 15.75 -3.78 27.78
N THR A 222 16.02 -2.52 27.45
CA THR A 222 17.38 -2.02 27.17
C THR A 222 18.18 -2.72 26.05
N SER A 223 17.53 -3.13 24.96
CA SER A 223 18.30 -3.56 23.77
C SER A 223 19.03 -2.35 23.15
N PRO A 224 20.29 -2.50 22.70
CA PRO A 224 21.01 -1.46 21.96
C PRO A 224 20.19 -1.00 20.74
N ARG A 225 20.56 0.16 20.16
CA ARG A 225 19.89 0.72 18.97
C ARG A 225 19.61 -0.40 17.96
N PRO A 226 18.35 -0.52 17.47
CA PRO A 226 18.00 -1.59 16.55
C PRO A 226 18.90 -1.49 15.31
N VAL A 227 19.54 -2.60 14.96
CA VAL A 227 20.40 -2.72 13.77
C VAL A 227 19.56 -3.02 12.51
N GLY A 228 18.31 -3.44 12.70
CA GLY A 228 17.33 -3.69 11.65
C GLY A 228 15.95 -3.96 12.23
N LEU A 229 15.00 -4.34 11.37
CA LEU A 229 13.65 -4.73 11.77
C LEU A 229 13.67 -5.95 12.71
N GLN A 230 12.80 -5.93 13.71
CA GLN A 230 12.64 -6.98 14.71
C GLN A 230 11.31 -7.71 14.53
N GLY A 231 11.16 -8.90 15.13
CA GLY A 231 9.90 -9.66 15.09
C GLY A 231 8.67 -8.87 15.55
N LYS A 232 8.83 -7.97 16.54
CA LYS A 232 7.76 -7.06 16.99
C LYS A 232 7.30 -6.08 15.90
N ASP A 233 8.21 -5.66 15.01
CA ASP A 233 7.89 -4.75 13.90
C ASP A 233 7.08 -5.48 12.81
N ALA A 234 7.35 -6.77 12.60
CA ALA A 234 6.54 -7.63 11.72
C ALA A 234 5.12 -7.84 12.28
N LEU A 235 4.99 -8.06 13.59
CA LEU A 235 3.68 -8.13 14.25
C LEU A 235 2.93 -6.79 14.19
N LEU A 236 3.63 -5.68 14.41
CA LEU A 236 3.04 -4.35 14.29
C LEU A 236 2.61 -4.05 12.85
N ALA A 237 3.39 -4.48 11.85
CA ALA A 237 2.99 -4.45 10.45
C ALA A 237 1.72 -5.26 10.21
N ALA A 238 1.61 -6.48 10.78
CA ALA A 238 0.40 -7.29 10.69
C ALA A 238 -0.81 -6.59 11.34
N VAL A 239 -0.65 -5.92 12.49
CA VAL A 239 -1.72 -5.09 13.10
C VAL A 239 -2.11 -3.92 12.18
N CYS A 240 -1.16 -3.28 11.51
CA CYS A 240 -1.46 -2.23 10.53
C CYS A 240 -2.22 -2.79 9.32
N ILE A 241 -1.86 -3.99 8.82
CA ILE A 241 -2.56 -4.70 7.74
C ILE A 241 -3.95 -5.16 8.18
N PHE A 242 -4.09 -5.56 9.44
CA PHE A 242 -5.40 -5.86 9.99
C PHE A 242 -6.29 -4.60 10.03
N THR A 243 -5.67 -3.47 10.37
CA THR A 243 -6.33 -2.16 10.34
C THR A 243 -6.63 -1.71 8.90
N LEU A 244 -5.85 -2.15 7.89
CA LEU A 244 -6.15 -1.97 6.46
C LEU A 244 -7.48 -2.61 6.06
N TYR A 245 -7.67 -3.87 6.46
CA TYR A 245 -8.92 -4.57 6.22
C TYR A 245 -10.10 -3.81 6.84
N TRP A 246 -9.92 -3.23 8.03
CA TRP A 246 -10.96 -2.40 8.64
C TRP A 246 -11.36 -1.19 7.79
N PHE A 247 -10.41 -0.36 7.35
CA PHE A 247 -10.72 0.85 6.58
C PHE A 247 -11.21 0.58 5.16
N SER A 248 -11.01 -0.62 4.62
CA SER A 248 -11.58 -1.02 3.32
C SER A 248 -13.04 -1.49 3.42
N THR A 249 -13.51 -1.93 4.59
CA THR A 249 -14.88 -2.45 4.78
C THR A 249 -16.00 -1.44 4.49
N PRO A 250 -15.90 -0.13 4.82
CA PRO A 250 -16.95 0.82 4.46
C PRO A 250 -16.91 1.21 2.98
N HIS A 251 -16.03 0.59 2.18
CA HIS A 251 -15.80 0.89 0.77
C HIS A 251 -15.42 2.35 0.50
N PHE A 252 -14.76 3.01 1.46
CA PHE A 252 -14.08 4.26 1.18
C PHE A 252 -12.94 3.99 0.20
N ARG A 253 -12.92 4.71 -0.93
CA ARG A 253 -11.86 4.55 -1.95
C ARG A 253 -10.46 4.88 -1.43
N PHE A 254 -10.37 5.61 -0.33
CA PHE A 254 -9.11 5.96 0.33
C PHE A 254 -8.74 5.07 1.54
N GLY A 255 -9.53 4.04 1.85
CA GLY A 255 -9.33 3.17 3.01
C GLY A 255 -7.96 2.49 3.07
N SER A 256 -7.51 1.95 1.94
CA SER A 256 -6.17 1.34 1.81
C SER A 256 -5.04 2.34 2.08
N PHE A 257 -5.20 3.61 1.68
CA PHE A 257 -4.19 4.62 2.00
C PHE A 257 -4.14 4.90 3.48
N ILE A 258 -5.27 5.04 4.19
CA ILE A 258 -5.26 5.32 5.63
C ILE A 258 -4.39 4.33 6.40
N ALA A 259 -4.38 3.07 6.02
CA ALA A 259 -3.60 2.09 6.76
C ALA A 259 -2.21 1.80 6.14
N LEU A 260 -1.96 2.21 4.89
CA LEU A 260 -0.61 2.48 4.41
C LEU A 260 0.05 3.60 5.23
N GLN A 261 -0.72 4.66 5.51
CA GLN A 261 -0.32 5.77 6.36
C GLN A 261 0.03 5.27 7.77
N LEU A 262 -0.80 4.40 8.37
CA LEU A 262 -0.47 3.72 9.63
C LEU A 262 0.82 2.91 9.55
N PHE A 263 1.00 2.11 8.51
CA PHE A 263 2.21 1.31 8.32
C PHE A 263 3.46 2.19 8.27
N ILE A 264 3.43 3.26 7.48
CA ILE A 264 4.54 4.22 7.37
C ILE A 264 4.83 4.86 8.75
N LEU A 265 3.82 5.34 9.45
CA LEU A 265 4.01 6.04 10.71
C LEU A 265 4.47 5.09 11.84
N ALA A 266 3.84 3.93 11.99
CA ALA A 266 4.10 3.01 13.09
C ALA A 266 5.34 2.13 12.88
N VAL A 267 5.61 1.69 11.64
CA VAL A 267 6.73 0.80 11.31
C VAL A 267 7.93 1.60 10.80
N ILE A 268 7.77 2.38 9.74
CA ILE A 268 8.92 3.10 9.13
C ILE A 268 9.43 4.18 10.08
N PHE A 269 8.56 5.08 10.56
CA PHE A 269 8.97 6.14 11.48
C PHE A 269 9.08 5.67 12.93
N GLY A 270 8.15 4.83 13.38
CA GLY A 270 8.11 4.31 14.75
C GLY A 270 9.24 3.33 15.10
N SER A 271 9.88 2.70 14.10
CA SER A 271 11.08 1.87 14.33
C SER A 271 12.29 2.64 14.84
N GLY A 272 12.39 3.93 14.53
CA GLY A 272 13.58 4.72 14.79
C GLY A 272 14.74 4.47 13.82
N LEU A 273 14.66 3.44 12.96
CA LEU A 273 15.63 3.15 11.89
C LEU A 273 15.62 4.25 10.82
N GLY A 274 14.47 4.90 10.64
CA GLY A 274 14.28 6.05 9.76
C GLY A 274 14.17 5.68 8.29
N ARG A 275 13.60 6.58 7.49
CA ARG A 275 13.27 6.33 6.07
C ARG A 275 14.42 5.82 5.19
N GLN A 276 15.67 6.18 5.51
CA GLN A 276 16.87 5.77 4.76
C GLN A 276 17.08 4.27 4.85
N HIS A 277 16.80 3.68 6.01
CA HIS A 277 16.86 2.23 6.21
C HIS A 277 15.90 1.48 5.28
N PHE A 278 14.72 2.06 5.07
CA PHE A 278 13.63 1.47 4.28
C PHE A 278 13.68 1.82 2.79
N GLY A 279 14.67 2.60 2.32
CA GLY A 279 14.71 3.05 0.92
C GLY A 279 13.50 3.92 0.52
N TYR A 280 12.81 4.51 1.51
CA TYR A 280 11.57 5.25 1.30
C TYR A 280 11.88 6.68 0.83
N SER A 281 11.89 6.87 -0.49
CA SER A 281 12.19 8.15 -1.16
C SER A 281 11.31 8.36 -2.40
N PHE A 282 10.96 9.63 -2.63
CA PHE A 282 10.11 10.09 -3.73
C PHE A 282 10.86 10.95 -4.74
N GLU A 283 12.17 11.14 -4.59
CA GLU A 283 12.93 11.96 -5.52
C GLU A 283 13.18 11.17 -6.82
N PRO A 284 12.82 11.68 -8.00
CA PRO A 284 13.20 11.08 -9.27
C PRO A 284 14.63 11.51 -9.63
N ARG A 285 15.48 10.58 -10.09
CA ARG A 285 16.77 10.89 -10.75
C ARG A 285 16.74 10.45 -12.21
N TRP A 286 17.46 11.16 -13.06
CA TRP A 286 17.65 10.78 -14.47
C TRP A 286 18.24 9.38 -14.65
N GLY A 287 19.15 8.97 -13.77
CA GLY A 287 19.67 7.59 -13.76
C GLY A 287 18.58 6.54 -13.52
N ASP A 288 17.59 6.85 -12.68
CA ASP A 288 16.44 5.98 -12.39
C ASP A 288 15.54 5.88 -13.62
N ALA A 289 15.36 6.97 -14.38
CA ALA A 289 14.54 6.98 -15.60
C ALA A 289 15.09 6.06 -16.71
N ARG A 290 16.42 6.03 -16.88
CA ARG A 290 17.06 5.10 -17.84
C ARG A 290 16.84 3.64 -17.43
N LEU A 291 17.06 3.32 -16.15
CA LEU A 291 16.85 1.98 -15.64
C LEU A 291 15.37 1.57 -15.76
N LEU A 292 14.44 2.47 -15.43
CA LEU A 292 13.02 2.28 -15.61
C LEU A 292 12.70 1.92 -17.07
N GLY A 293 13.17 2.71 -18.03
CA GLY A 293 12.94 2.43 -19.46
C GLY A 293 13.43 1.04 -19.88
N ILE A 294 14.61 0.62 -19.40
CA ILE A 294 15.13 -0.74 -19.64
C ILE A 294 14.22 -1.79 -19.00
N MET A 295 13.84 -1.62 -17.73
CA MET A 295 12.98 -2.57 -17.01
C MET A 295 11.62 -2.71 -17.69
N VAL A 296 11.03 -1.62 -18.17
CA VAL A 296 9.78 -1.64 -18.94
C VAL A 296 9.94 -2.45 -20.22
N ILE A 297 10.97 -2.17 -21.03
CA ILE A 297 11.19 -2.88 -22.29
C ILE A 297 11.37 -4.39 -22.04
N VAL A 298 12.19 -4.75 -21.04
CA VAL A 298 12.43 -6.17 -20.72
C VAL A 298 11.19 -6.83 -20.12
N ALA A 299 10.44 -6.14 -19.25
CA ALA A 299 9.20 -6.66 -18.71
C ALA A 299 8.16 -6.89 -19.81
N LEU A 300 8.02 -5.97 -20.77
CA LEU A 300 7.12 -6.17 -21.91
C LEU A 300 7.58 -7.31 -22.81
N ALA A 301 8.87 -7.37 -23.14
CA ALA A 301 9.44 -8.43 -23.96
C ALA A 301 9.34 -9.83 -23.33
N THR A 302 9.20 -9.93 -22.01
CA THR A 302 9.08 -11.21 -21.30
C THR A 302 7.63 -11.54 -20.89
N LEU A 303 6.94 -10.63 -20.22
CA LEU A 303 5.61 -10.85 -19.65
C LEU A 303 4.51 -10.89 -20.70
N VAL A 304 4.58 -10.09 -21.77
CA VAL A 304 3.54 -10.09 -22.81
C VAL A 304 3.56 -11.42 -23.57
N PRO A 305 4.68 -11.88 -24.18
CA PRO A 305 4.68 -13.16 -24.89
C PRO A 305 4.32 -14.32 -23.98
N LEU A 306 4.84 -14.34 -22.75
CA LEU A 306 4.55 -15.40 -21.80
C LEU A 306 3.08 -15.40 -21.35
N GLY A 307 2.53 -14.22 -21.02
CA GLY A 307 1.14 -14.07 -20.61
C GLY A 307 0.17 -14.46 -21.74
N SER A 308 0.49 -14.10 -22.98
CA SER A 308 -0.30 -14.51 -24.15
C SER A 308 -0.20 -16.00 -24.43
N LEU A 309 1.01 -16.59 -24.37
CA LEU A 309 1.22 -18.03 -24.60
C LEU A 309 0.54 -18.90 -23.53
N LEU A 310 0.47 -18.41 -22.29
CA LEU A 310 -0.22 -19.08 -21.19
C LEU A 310 -1.73 -18.85 -21.17
N GLY A 311 -2.29 -18.10 -22.13
CA GLY A 311 -3.73 -17.79 -22.19
C GLY A 311 -4.20 -16.83 -21.08
N PHE A 312 -3.28 -16.10 -20.45
CA PHE A 312 -3.58 -15.13 -19.39
C PHE A 312 -3.94 -13.75 -19.95
N LEU A 313 -3.27 -13.34 -21.04
CA LEU A 313 -3.56 -12.10 -21.75
C LEU A 313 -4.40 -12.41 -23.00
N PRO A 314 -5.67 -11.97 -23.09
CA PRO A 314 -6.51 -12.24 -24.24
C PRO A 314 -6.01 -11.42 -25.44
N LEU A 315 -5.44 -12.11 -26.43
CA LEU A 315 -4.92 -11.47 -27.65
C LEU A 315 -6.04 -10.85 -28.51
N GLU A 316 -7.27 -11.36 -28.40
CA GLU A 316 -8.43 -10.84 -29.11
C GLU A 316 -8.82 -9.43 -28.68
N GLU A 317 -8.54 -9.07 -27.42
CA GLU A 317 -8.78 -7.72 -26.86
C GLU A 317 -7.56 -6.81 -27.01
N PHE A 318 -6.50 -7.27 -27.69
CA PHE A 318 -5.26 -6.51 -27.79
C PHE A 318 -5.44 -5.23 -28.63
N ASN A 319 -5.25 -4.09 -27.98
CA ASN A 319 -5.19 -2.78 -28.62
C ASN A 319 -3.75 -2.24 -28.59
N LEU A 320 -3.11 -2.22 -29.76
CA LEU A 320 -1.75 -1.73 -29.95
C LEU A 320 -1.62 -0.21 -29.75
N ALA A 321 -2.70 0.55 -29.97
CA ALA A 321 -2.68 2.01 -29.93
C ALA A 321 -3.88 2.58 -29.15
N PRO A 322 -3.97 2.32 -27.84
CA PRO A 322 -5.03 2.90 -27.03
C PRO A 322 -4.90 4.43 -26.96
N PRO A 323 -6.00 5.16 -26.69
CA PRO A 323 -5.94 6.60 -26.51
C PRO A 323 -4.88 6.99 -25.47
N PHE A 324 -3.90 7.82 -25.87
CA PHE A 324 -2.78 8.18 -25.01
C PHE A 324 -3.23 8.82 -23.67
N SER A 325 -4.28 9.64 -23.72
CA SER A 325 -4.88 10.25 -22.53
C SER A 325 -5.44 9.21 -21.56
N LYS A 326 -6.10 8.17 -22.07
CA LYS A 326 -6.61 7.05 -21.26
C LYS A 326 -5.46 6.27 -20.65
N LEU A 327 -4.44 5.91 -21.44
CA LEU A 327 -3.27 5.20 -20.93
C LEU A 327 -2.56 6.00 -19.82
N LEU A 328 -2.34 7.30 -20.00
CA LEU A 328 -1.71 8.16 -19.00
C LEU A 328 -2.52 8.24 -17.70
N VAL A 329 -3.85 8.40 -17.80
CA VAL A 329 -4.74 8.39 -16.63
C VAL A 329 -4.60 7.07 -15.86
N TYR A 330 -4.64 5.94 -16.55
CA TYR A 330 -4.52 4.63 -15.92
C TYR A 330 -3.14 4.38 -15.30
N ILE A 331 -2.04 4.82 -15.95
CA ILE A 331 -0.69 4.74 -15.37
C ILE A 331 -0.65 5.47 -14.03
N VAL A 332 -1.14 6.72 -14.00
CA VAL A 332 -1.15 7.51 -12.77
C VAL A 332 -2.03 6.85 -11.70
N LEU A 333 -3.23 6.38 -12.08
CA LEU A 333 -4.14 5.73 -11.14
C LEU A 333 -3.58 4.44 -10.56
N PHE A 334 -3.06 3.54 -11.39
CA PHE A 334 -2.45 2.31 -10.90
C PHE A 334 -1.22 2.60 -10.05
N SER A 335 -0.34 3.50 -10.48
CA SER A 335 0.83 3.91 -9.68
C SER A 335 0.43 4.46 -8.31
N MET A 336 -0.56 5.36 -8.25
CA MET A 336 -0.89 6.05 -7.01
C MET A 336 -1.85 5.26 -6.12
N ARG A 337 -2.54 4.24 -6.65
CA ARG A 337 -3.50 3.44 -5.89
C ARG A 337 -2.98 2.09 -5.46
N VAL A 338 -2.54 1.30 -6.42
CA VAL A 338 -2.08 -0.07 -6.17
C VAL A 338 -0.55 -0.06 -6.02
N GLY A 339 0.15 0.56 -6.98
CA GLY A 339 1.61 0.63 -7.01
C GLY A 339 2.20 1.18 -5.71
N ILE A 340 1.87 2.39 -5.29
CA ILE A 340 2.44 2.98 -4.07
C ILE A 340 2.16 2.13 -2.82
N PHE A 341 0.98 1.52 -2.75
CA PHE A 341 0.58 0.69 -1.63
C PHE A 341 1.43 -0.58 -1.56
N GLU A 342 1.46 -1.32 -2.66
CA GLU A 342 2.16 -2.60 -2.73
C GLU A 342 3.68 -2.40 -2.71
N GLU A 343 4.22 -1.39 -3.39
CA GLU A 343 5.65 -1.11 -3.35
C GLU A 343 6.12 -0.77 -1.92
N VAL A 344 5.36 0.03 -1.16
CA VAL A 344 5.75 0.35 0.22
C VAL A 344 5.70 -0.89 1.11
N LEU A 345 4.66 -1.72 0.99
CA LEU A 345 4.55 -2.94 1.80
C LEU A 345 5.62 -3.97 1.42
N PHE A 346 5.78 -4.27 0.14
CA PHE A 346 6.66 -5.34 -0.32
C PHE A 346 8.12 -4.90 -0.42
N ARG A 347 8.43 -3.72 -0.97
CA ARG A 347 9.82 -3.32 -1.23
C ARG A 347 10.40 -2.60 -0.01
N SER A 348 9.72 -1.57 0.48
CA SER A 348 10.18 -0.89 1.70
C SER A 348 9.92 -1.71 2.96
N GLY A 349 8.85 -2.50 3.04
CA GLY A 349 8.54 -3.31 4.23
C GLY A 349 9.20 -4.70 4.21
N LEU A 350 8.62 -5.60 3.42
CA LEU A 350 8.93 -7.04 3.45
C LEU A 350 10.34 -7.35 2.97
N MET A 351 10.78 -6.77 1.85
CA MET A 351 12.11 -7.01 1.31
C MET A 351 13.21 -6.50 2.25
N ILE A 352 12.98 -5.37 2.94
CA ILE A 352 13.85 -4.86 4.01
C ILE A 352 13.88 -5.81 5.20
N LEU A 353 12.72 -6.34 5.62
CA LEU A 353 12.65 -7.33 6.70
C LEU A 353 13.44 -8.60 6.35
N ILE A 354 13.29 -9.10 5.11
CA ILE A 354 14.02 -10.28 4.63
C ILE A 354 15.52 -9.98 4.60
N ARG A 355 15.94 -8.84 4.05
CA ARG A 355 17.34 -8.39 4.06
C ARG A 355 17.93 -8.40 5.46
N ASP A 356 17.28 -7.70 6.39
CA ASP A 356 17.76 -7.56 7.76
C ASP A 356 17.83 -8.92 8.46
N THR A 357 16.86 -9.81 8.20
CA THR A 357 16.86 -11.18 8.73
C THR A 357 18.02 -12.00 8.18
N LEU A 358 18.28 -11.93 6.87
CA LEU A 358 19.40 -12.61 6.23
C LEU A 358 20.75 -12.07 6.74
N GLN A 359 20.87 -10.75 6.92
CA GLN A 359 22.07 -10.13 7.50
C GLN A 359 22.31 -10.56 8.95
N GLN A 360 21.27 -10.59 9.78
CA GLN A 360 21.39 -11.00 11.18
C GLN A 360 21.76 -12.48 11.34
N ARG A 361 21.23 -13.36 10.47
CA ARG A 361 21.54 -14.80 10.52
C ARG A 361 22.87 -15.15 9.85
N GLY A 362 23.25 -14.41 8.81
CA GLY A 362 24.47 -14.63 8.04
C GLY A 362 25.72 -14.00 8.65
N GLY A 363 25.57 -12.88 9.37
CA GLY A 363 26.68 -12.04 9.79
C GLY A 363 27.55 -11.62 8.60
N ASP A 364 28.86 -11.49 8.83
CA ASP A 364 29.86 -11.16 7.79
C ASP A 364 30.18 -12.34 6.85
N ARG A 365 29.56 -13.51 7.05
CA ARG A 365 29.91 -14.75 6.32
C ARG A 365 29.17 -14.91 4.99
N HIS A 366 28.06 -14.21 4.77
CA HIS A 366 27.32 -14.30 3.52
C HIS A 366 27.78 -13.24 2.52
N ASP A 367 28.06 -13.66 1.28
CA ASP A 367 28.32 -12.76 0.17
C ASP A 367 27.16 -11.75 0.04
N PRO A 368 27.44 -10.44 -0.04
CA PRO A 368 26.47 -9.40 -0.39
C PRO A 368 25.52 -9.77 -1.54
N PHE A 369 26.01 -10.53 -2.52
CA PHE A 369 25.21 -11.07 -3.61
C PHE A 369 24.04 -11.94 -3.10
N TRP A 370 24.31 -12.91 -2.23
CA TRP A 370 23.30 -13.83 -1.71
C TRP A 370 22.26 -13.12 -0.85
N ILE A 371 22.68 -12.09 -0.10
CA ILE A 371 21.76 -11.29 0.72
C ILE A 371 20.82 -10.49 -0.18
N ALA A 372 21.36 -9.78 -1.18
CA ALA A 372 20.57 -8.95 -2.09
C ALA A 372 19.62 -9.79 -2.94
N TRP A 373 20.12 -10.82 -3.63
CA TRP A 373 19.30 -11.68 -4.47
C TRP A 373 18.35 -12.57 -3.68
N GLY A 374 18.76 -13.05 -2.50
CA GLY A 374 17.86 -13.78 -1.60
C GLY A 374 16.66 -12.94 -1.21
N ALA A 375 16.87 -11.67 -0.85
CA ALA A 375 15.78 -10.75 -0.55
C ALA A 375 14.88 -10.48 -1.76
N ILE A 376 15.46 -10.27 -2.95
CA ILE A 376 14.72 -10.07 -4.22
C ILE A 376 13.83 -11.28 -4.52
N LEU A 377 14.40 -12.48 -4.54
CA LEU A 377 13.73 -13.71 -4.95
C LEU A 377 12.63 -14.10 -3.96
N ILE A 378 12.91 -14.05 -2.66
CA ILE A 378 11.91 -14.38 -1.63
C ILE A 378 10.77 -13.36 -1.66
N CYS A 379 11.09 -12.06 -1.76
CA CYS A 379 10.04 -11.03 -1.83
C CYS A 379 9.18 -11.16 -3.09
N ALA A 380 9.79 -11.45 -4.25
CA ALA A 380 9.06 -11.63 -5.49
C ALA A 380 8.12 -12.85 -5.46
N LEU A 381 8.59 -13.97 -4.88
CA LEU A 381 7.76 -15.15 -4.69
C LEU A 381 6.58 -14.87 -3.75
N LEU A 382 6.83 -14.22 -2.61
CA LEU A 382 5.76 -13.87 -1.66
C LEU A 382 4.75 -12.91 -2.27
N PHE A 383 5.20 -11.98 -3.12
CA PHE A 383 4.33 -11.11 -3.91
C PHE A 383 3.42 -11.93 -4.85
N GLY A 384 3.99 -12.87 -5.60
CA GLY A 384 3.20 -13.76 -6.47
C GLY A 384 2.19 -14.60 -5.70
N VAL A 385 2.59 -15.18 -4.57
CA VAL A 385 1.69 -15.97 -3.70
C VAL A 385 0.57 -15.12 -3.13
N ALA A 386 0.83 -13.86 -2.76
CA ALA A 386 -0.21 -12.94 -2.27
C ALA A 386 -1.33 -12.69 -3.29
N HIS A 387 -1.04 -12.88 -4.58
CA HIS A 387 -2.00 -12.73 -5.67
C HIS A 387 -2.79 -14.01 -6.00
N MET A 388 -2.57 -15.11 -5.27
CA MET A 388 -3.31 -16.39 -5.46
C MET A 388 -4.83 -16.24 -5.28
N GLY A 389 -5.28 -15.22 -4.54
CA GLY A 389 -6.70 -14.93 -4.31
C GLY A 389 -7.44 -14.46 -5.56
N ASN A 390 -6.74 -14.01 -6.61
CA ASN A 390 -7.37 -13.51 -7.82
C ASN A 390 -8.07 -14.62 -8.61
N THR A 391 -9.17 -14.24 -9.26
CA THR A 391 -10.00 -15.12 -10.08
C THR A 391 -9.92 -14.70 -11.55
N PRO A 392 -10.10 -15.64 -12.50
CA PRO A 392 -10.09 -15.31 -13.91
C PRO A 392 -11.13 -14.25 -14.24
N GLY A 393 -10.72 -13.31 -15.07
CA GLY A 393 -11.56 -12.26 -15.63
C GLY A 393 -12.56 -12.78 -16.66
N SER A 394 -13.50 -11.92 -17.06
CA SER A 394 -14.26 -12.15 -18.31
C SER A 394 -13.30 -12.30 -19.48
N GLY A 395 -13.49 -13.33 -20.32
CA GLY A 395 -12.64 -13.59 -21.50
C GLY A 395 -11.45 -14.50 -21.25
N VAL A 396 -11.20 -14.97 -20.02
CA VAL A 396 -10.13 -15.93 -19.72
C VAL A 396 -10.72 -17.34 -19.54
N GLU A 397 -10.45 -18.24 -20.49
CA GLU A 397 -10.99 -19.61 -20.52
C GLU A 397 -10.21 -20.63 -19.64
N LEU A 398 -9.30 -20.14 -18.79
CA LEU A 398 -8.47 -21.00 -17.95
C LEU A 398 -9.25 -21.55 -16.73
N PRO A 399 -9.07 -22.84 -16.37
CA PRO A 399 -9.54 -23.35 -15.09
C PRO A 399 -8.98 -22.53 -13.93
N VAL A 400 -9.78 -22.30 -12.88
CA VAL A 400 -9.42 -21.41 -11.75
C VAL A 400 -8.06 -21.75 -11.13
N VAL A 401 -7.77 -23.05 -10.95
CA VAL A 401 -6.47 -23.49 -10.40
C VAL A 401 -5.32 -23.15 -11.34
N ALA A 402 -5.48 -23.41 -12.64
CA ALA A 402 -4.46 -23.10 -13.65
C ALA A 402 -4.23 -21.59 -13.74
N TYR A 403 -5.31 -20.79 -13.78
CA TYR A 403 -5.24 -19.33 -13.76
C TYR A 403 -4.46 -18.82 -12.56
N ARG A 404 -4.75 -19.32 -11.35
CA ARG A 404 -4.05 -18.90 -10.12
C ARG A 404 -2.57 -19.23 -10.15
N LEU A 405 -2.19 -20.43 -10.62
CA LEU A 405 -0.78 -20.81 -10.73
C LEU A 405 -0.04 -19.96 -11.77
N ILE A 406 -0.68 -19.68 -12.90
CA ILE A 406 -0.13 -18.78 -13.93
C ILE A 406 0.00 -17.35 -13.38
N TYR A 407 -1.00 -16.84 -12.66
CA TYR A 407 -0.94 -15.53 -12.02
C TYR A 407 0.22 -15.48 -11.04
N ILE A 408 0.37 -16.46 -10.15
CA ILE A 408 1.50 -16.52 -9.21
C ILE A 408 2.83 -16.43 -9.96
N ALA A 409 3.00 -17.17 -11.06
CA ALA A 409 4.22 -17.14 -11.86
C ALA A 409 4.46 -15.76 -12.51
N LEU A 410 3.45 -15.20 -13.19
CA LEU A 410 3.55 -13.90 -13.85
C LEU A 410 3.76 -12.75 -12.86
N ALA A 411 3.05 -12.74 -11.73
CA ALA A 411 3.21 -11.75 -10.67
C ALA A 411 4.58 -11.88 -9.98
N THR A 412 5.09 -13.11 -9.80
CA THR A 412 6.46 -13.33 -9.32
C THR A 412 7.47 -12.72 -10.30
N LEU A 413 7.33 -13.00 -11.60
CA LEU A 413 8.22 -12.46 -12.64
C LEU A 413 8.15 -10.94 -12.71
N ALA A 414 6.94 -10.35 -12.70
CA ALA A 414 6.75 -8.90 -12.64
C ALA A 414 7.43 -8.32 -11.38
N SER A 415 7.26 -8.97 -10.23
CA SER A 415 7.88 -8.55 -8.99
C SER A 415 9.40 -8.63 -8.97
N LEU A 416 10.03 -9.47 -9.79
CA LEU A 416 11.48 -9.43 -9.93
C LEU A 416 11.95 -8.09 -10.49
N PHE A 417 11.24 -7.53 -11.48
CA PHE A 417 11.56 -6.22 -12.04
C PHE A 417 11.36 -5.10 -11.01
N TYR A 418 10.27 -5.14 -10.26
CA TYR A 418 9.98 -4.16 -9.20
C TYR A 418 11.04 -4.22 -8.08
N CYS A 419 11.37 -5.43 -7.60
CA CYS A 419 12.41 -5.66 -6.61
C CYS A 419 13.80 -5.22 -7.11
N LEU A 420 14.13 -5.50 -8.37
CA LEU A 420 15.41 -5.12 -8.97
C LEU A 420 15.52 -3.60 -9.15
N MET A 421 14.45 -2.95 -9.58
CA MET A 421 14.36 -1.49 -9.66
C MET A 421 14.61 -0.85 -8.30
N PHE A 422 13.95 -1.35 -7.25
CA PHE A 422 14.15 -0.88 -5.89
C PHE A 422 15.55 -1.19 -5.37
N ALA A 423 16.08 -2.40 -5.59
CA ALA A 423 17.40 -2.80 -5.11
C ALA A 423 18.52 -1.94 -5.72
N CYS A 424 18.43 -1.64 -7.01
CA CYS A 424 19.44 -0.86 -7.75
C CYS A 424 19.38 0.64 -7.48
N THR A 425 18.21 1.19 -7.12
CA THR A 425 18.02 2.63 -6.94
C THR A 425 17.87 3.05 -5.48
N GLN A 426 17.51 2.10 -4.61
CA GLN A 426 17.08 2.31 -3.23
C GLN A 426 15.93 3.30 -3.10
N ARG A 427 15.06 3.34 -4.11
CA ARG A 427 13.98 4.30 -4.26
C ARG A 427 12.72 3.61 -4.73
N LEU A 428 11.62 3.95 -4.07
CA LEU A 428 10.32 3.35 -4.38
C LEU A 428 9.73 3.85 -5.69
N TRP A 429 9.96 5.11 -6.06
CA TRP A 429 9.22 5.74 -7.17
C TRP A 429 9.40 5.01 -8.51
N GLY A 430 10.61 4.50 -8.77
CA GLY A 430 10.86 3.69 -9.97
C GLY A 430 10.01 2.42 -10.01
N GLY A 431 9.90 1.71 -8.88
CA GLY A 431 9.03 0.55 -8.73
C GLY A 431 7.55 0.93 -8.87
N VAL A 432 7.12 2.04 -8.27
CA VAL A 432 5.72 2.50 -8.29
C VAL A 432 5.25 2.84 -9.71
N VAL A 433 6.09 3.53 -10.47
CA VAL A 433 5.79 3.86 -11.88
C VAL A 433 5.84 2.60 -12.75
N LEU A 434 6.84 1.74 -12.55
CA LEU A 434 6.95 0.48 -13.30
C LEU A 434 5.73 -0.42 -13.07
N HIS A 435 5.30 -0.56 -11.83
CA HIS A 435 4.11 -1.30 -11.44
C HIS A 435 2.87 -0.72 -12.11
N GLY A 436 2.63 0.59 -11.92
CA GLY A 436 1.46 1.23 -12.51
C GLY A 436 1.42 1.17 -14.03
N LEU A 437 2.58 1.18 -14.69
CA LEU A 437 2.67 1.01 -16.13
C LEU A 437 2.30 -0.41 -16.57
N VAL A 438 2.83 -1.44 -15.90
CA VAL A 438 2.53 -2.85 -16.25
C VAL A 438 1.03 -3.11 -16.10
N ASP A 439 0.41 -2.66 -15.01
CA ASP A 439 -1.02 -2.82 -14.78
C ASP A 439 -1.86 -2.00 -15.77
N ALA A 440 -1.47 -0.74 -16.03
CA ALA A 440 -2.17 0.09 -17.00
C ALA A 440 -2.13 -0.52 -18.40
N LEU A 441 -1.01 -1.10 -18.82
CA LEU A 441 -0.90 -1.79 -20.10
C LEU A 441 -1.76 -3.06 -20.12
N ALA A 442 -1.76 -3.87 -19.05
CA ALA A 442 -2.63 -5.04 -18.95
C ALA A 442 -4.11 -4.66 -19.13
N VAL A 443 -4.59 -3.60 -18.49
CA VAL A 443 -6.00 -3.18 -18.60
C VAL A 443 -6.30 -2.47 -19.92
N VAL A 444 -5.49 -1.47 -20.30
CA VAL A 444 -5.81 -0.57 -21.41
C VAL A 444 -5.49 -1.20 -22.76
N SER A 445 -4.43 -2.01 -22.83
CA SER A 445 -4.00 -2.66 -24.07
C SER A 445 -4.44 -4.11 -24.19
N PHE A 446 -4.71 -4.84 -23.10
CA PHE A 446 -5.13 -6.25 -23.18
C PHE A 446 -6.51 -6.52 -22.56
N GLY A 447 -7.25 -5.48 -22.16
CA GLY A 447 -8.59 -5.64 -21.58
C GLY A 447 -8.63 -6.42 -20.27
N ALA A 448 -7.49 -6.64 -19.61
CA ALA A 448 -7.43 -7.41 -18.38
C ALA A 448 -8.34 -6.80 -17.31
N THR A 449 -9.18 -7.63 -16.70
CA THR A 449 -10.02 -7.23 -15.57
C THR A 449 -9.21 -7.36 -14.28
N LEU A 450 -8.29 -6.41 -14.06
CA LEU A 450 -7.63 -6.29 -12.78
C LEU A 450 -8.64 -5.83 -11.72
N THR A 451 -8.60 -6.46 -10.54
CA THR A 451 -9.54 -6.28 -9.41
C THR A 451 -9.40 -4.93 -8.68
N ALA A 452 -8.92 -3.89 -9.35
CA ALA A 452 -8.79 -2.54 -8.79
C ALA A 452 -9.93 -1.63 -9.31
N PRO A 453 -11.10 -1.55 -8.64
CA PRO A 453 -12.20 -0.69 -9.07
C PRO A 453 -11.85 0.79 -8.82
N PHE A 454 -11.55 1.54 -9.88
CA PHE A 454 -11.11 2.93 -9.76
C PHE A 454 -12.17 3.91 -9.25
#